data_AF-A0A1I2GJY0-F1
#
_entry.id   AF-A0A1I2GJY0-F1
#
_cell.length_a   1.000
_cell.length_b   1.000
_cell.length_c   1.000
_cell.angle_alpha   90.00
_cell.angle_beta   90.00
_cell.angle_gamma   90.00
#
_symmetry.space_group_name_H-M   'P 1'
#
loop_
_entity.id
_entity.type
_entity.pdbx_description
1 polymer ?
#
loop_
_entity_poly.entity_id
_entity_poly.type
_entity_poly.pdbx_seq_one_letter_code
_entity_poly.pdbx_strand_id
1 'polypeptide(L)'
;MIFASVRIITANMKPLVRFYEQVTGLPVIQYTDDFAELQTPSATLAIGSTRTLQLFGGDHIAKAASNHSAIIEFRVEDVDGE
;
A
#
# COMPACT_ATOMS: atom_id res chain seq x y z
N MET A 1 -5.09 -9.26 17.00
CA MET A 1 -4.38 -8.75 15.80
C MET A 1 -4.84 -9.44 14.51
N ILE A 2 -5.05 -8.68 13.44
CA ILE A 2 -5.40 -9.14 12.09
C ILE A 2 -4.43 -8.50 11.09
N PHE A 3 -3.84 -9.28 10.19
CA PHE A 3 -3.08 -8.73 9.07
C PHE A 3 -4.04 -8.09 8.06
N ALA A 4 -4.03 -6.76 7.98
CA ALA A 4 -5.04 -6.00 7.23
C ALA A 4 -4.59 -5.71 5.81
N SER A 5 -3.37 -5.19 5.65
CA SER A 5 -2.87 -4.80 4.33
C SER A 5 -1.34 -4.72 4.24
N VAL A 6 -0.87 -4.74 3.00
CA VAL A 6 0.45 -4.23 2.63
C VAL A 6 0.26 -3.02 1.75
N ARG A 7 0.97 -1.93 2.05
CA ARG A 7 1.02 -0.75 1.19
C ARG A 7 2.38 -0.63 0.53
N ILE A 8 2.42 -0.72 -0.80
CA ILE A 8 3.64 -0.45 -1.57
C ILE A 8 3.70 1.03 -1.91
N ILE A 9 4.85 1.65 -1.65
CA ILE A 9 5.11 3.06 -1.96
C ILE A 9 5.92 3.17 -3.26
N THR A 10 5.40 3.91 -4.23
CA THR A 10 5.98 4.02 -5.57
C THR A 10 5.96 5.45 -6.12
N ALA A 11 6.91 5.78 -6.99
CA ALA A 11 6.81 6.99 -7.83
C ALA A 11 6.01 6.74 -9.12
N ASN A 12 5.73 5.47 -9.44
CA ASN A 12 5.17 5.01 -10.70
C ASN A 12 3.86 4.25 -10.46
N MET A 13 2.78 5.00 -10.18
CA MET A 13 1.45 4.44 -9.89
C MET A 13 0.91 3.59 -11.06
N LYS A 14 0.74 4.20 -12.24
CA LYS A 14 0.06 3.55 -13.37
C LYS A 14 0.72 2.22 -13.81
N PRO A 15 2.06 2.14 -13.97
CA PRO A 15 2.70 0.88 -14.33
C PRO A 15 2.50 -0.21 -13.27
N LEU A 16 2.56 0.15 -11.98
CA LEU A 16 2.45 -0.83 -10.90
C LEU A 16 1.02 -1.33 -10.72
N VAL A 17 0.03 -0.45 -10.82
CA VAL A 17 -1.39 -0.83 -10.85
C VAL A 17 -1.65 -1.84 -11.96
N ARG A 18 -1.25 -1.50 -13.21
CA ARG A 18 -1.42 -2.39 -14.36
C ARG A 18 -0.72 -3.74 -14.18
N PHE A 19 0.48 -3.73 -13.61
CA PHE A 19 1.21 -4.95 -13.31
C PHE A 19 0.41 -5.85 -12.38
N TYR A 20 -0.09 -5.32 -11.27
CA TYR A 20 -0.84 -6.12 -10.30
C TYR A 20 -2.19 -6.60 -10.83
N GLU A 21 -2.91 -5.78 -11.61
CA GLU A 21 -4.11 -6.23 -12.31
C GLU A 21 -3.80 -7.41 -13.25
N GLN A 22 -2.70 -7.31 -14.02
CA GLN A 22 -2.34 -8.33 -14.99
C GLN A 22 -1.94 -9.66 -14.32
N VAL A 23 -1.09 -9.62 -13.29
CA VAL A 23 -0.59 -10.86 -12.66
C VAL A 23 -1.60 -11.51 -11.73
N THR A 24 -2.55 -10.75 -11.17
CA THR A 24 -3.58 -11.29 -10.27
C THR A 24 -4.90 -11.60 -10.98
N GLY A 25 -5.18 -10.95 -12.11
CA GLY A 25 -6.48 -11.03 -12.79
C GLY A 25 -7.61 -10.36 -12.00
N LEU A 26 -7.30 -9.64 -10.93
CA LEU A 26 -8.25 -8.94 -10.09
C LEU A 26 -8.25 -7.43 -10.43
N PRO A 27 -9.40 -6.75 -10.37
CA PRO A 27 -9.47 -5.32 -10.63
C PRO A 27 -8.82 -4.53 -9.49
N VAL A 28 -8.08 -3.49 -9.85
CA VAL A 28 -7.61 -2.49 -8.87
C VAL A 28 -8.59 -1.34 -8.83
N ILE A 29 -9.00 -0.94 -7.63
CA ILE A 29 -9.82 0.24 -7.40
C ILE A 29 -8.89 1.43 -7.16
N GLN A 30 -8.88 2.38 -8.10
CA GLN A 30 -8.11 3.61 -7.93
C GLN A 30 -9.00 4.72 -7.36
N TYR A 31 -8.66 5.22 -6.17
CA TYR A 31 -9.43 6.26 -5.48
C TYR A 31 -8.95 7.66 -5.83
N THR A 32 -7.63 7.82 -6.04
CA THR A 32 -7.01 9.10 -6.44
C THR A 32 -5.82 8.83 -7.36
N ASP A 33 -5.20 9.88 -7.90
CA ASP A 33 -3.93 9.77 -8.62
C ASP A 33 -2.78 9.23 -7.76
N ASP A 34 -2.95 9.25 -6.44
CA ASP A 34 -1.94 8.90 -5.44
C ASP A 34 -2.22 7.60 -4.68
N PHE A 35 -3.41 7.02 -4.87
CA PHE A 35 -3.83 5.88 -4.06
C PHE A 35 -4.77 4.94 -4.81
N ALA A 36 -4.45 3.65 -4.74
CA ALA A 36 -5.25 2.56 -5.30
C ALA A 36 -5.16 1.32 -4.41
N GLU A 37 -6.15 0.43 -4.52
CA GLU A 37 -6.22 -0.81 -3.76
C GLU A 37 -6.59 -2.00 -4.64
N LEU A 38 -5.92 -3.12 -4.39
CA LEU A 38 -6.32 -4.44 -4.86
C LEU A 38 -6.87 -5.21 -3.66
N GLN A 39 -8.18 -5.49 -3.69
CA GLN A 39 -8.81 -6.32 -2.66
C GLN A 39 -8.65 -7.79 -3.03
N THR A 40 -8.03 -8.56 -2.13
CA THR A 40 -7.92 -10.01 -2.26
C THR A 40 -8.73 -10.69 -1.14
N PRO A 41 -9.03 -12.00 -1.26
CA PRO A 41 -9.73 -12.73 -0.20
C PRO A 41 -8.99 -12.75 1.14
N SER A 42 -7.66 -12.55 1.14
CA SER A 42 -6.83 -12.66 2.35
C SER A 42 -6.51 -11.31 2.98
N ALA A 43 -6.09 -10.33 2.17
CA ALA A 43 -5.70 -9.00 2.63
C ALA A 43 -5.79 -7.98 1.49
N THR A 44 -5.74 -6.70 1.82
CA THR A 44 -5.67 -5.64 0.80
C THR A 44 -4.22 -5.35 0.42
N LEU A 45 -3.94 -5.29 -0.88
CA LEU A 45 -2.70 -4.72 -1.40
C LEU A 45 -2.99 -3.26 -1.80
N ALA A 46 -2.53 -2.33 -0.97
CA ALA A 46 -2.60 -0.90 -1.25
C ALA A 46 -1.37 -0.46 -2.06
N ILE A 47 -1.58 0.51 -2.96
CA ILE A 47 -0.53 1.13 -3.77
C ILE A 47 -0.64 2.64 -3.55
N GLY A 48 0.36 3.19 -2.87
CA GLY A 48 0.46 4.62 -2.57
C GLY A 48 1.59 5.28 -3.34
N SER A 49 1.40 6.51 -3.76
CA SER A 49 2.52 7.29 -4.29
C SER A 49 3.46 7.74 -3.16
N THR A 50 4.67 8.18 -3.49
CA THR A 50 5.59 8.80 -2.52
C THR A 50 4.97 10.00 -1.80
N ARG A 51 3.99 10.69 -2.40
CA ARG A 51 3.29 11.82 -1.75
C ARG A 51 2.47 11.40 -0.54
N THR A 52 2.01 10.15 -0.51
CA THR A 52 1.21 9.63 0.60
C THR A 52 2.01 9.46 1.91
N LEU A 53 3.35 9.48 1.85
CA LEU A 53 4.23 9.37 3.01
C LEU A 53 4.10 10.52 4.01
N GLN A 54 3.63 11.68 3.55
CA GLN A 54 3.32 12.83 4.43
C GLN A 54 2.34 12.44 5.54
N LEU A 55 1.41 11.53 5.27
CA LEU A 55 0.43 11.05 6.25
C LEU A 55 1.06 10.18 7.36
N PHE A 56 2.27 9.65 7.12
CA PHE A 56 2.95 8.71 8.00
C PHE A 56 4.13 9.33 8.76
N GLY A 57 4.36 10.64 8.64
CA GLY A 57 5.51 11.32 9.27
C GLY A 57 6.67 11.62 8.32
N GLY A 58 6.49 11.39 7.01
CA GLY A 58 7.38 11.89 5.96
C GLY A 58 8.24 10.84 5.26
N ASP A 59 9.14 11.31 4.40
CA ASP A 59 9.82 10.50 3.38
C ASP A 59 10.78 9.42 3.92
N HIS A 60 11.12 9.47 5.21
CA HIS A 60 11.98 8.48 5.86
C HIS A 60 11.26 7.15 6.16
N ILE A 61 9.92 7.15 6.14
CA ILE A 61 9.09 6.00 6.53
C ILE A 61 9.07 4.90 5.47
N ALA A 62 9.15 5.26 4.19
CA ALA A 62 9.38 4.29 3.13
C ALA A 62 9.99 4.98 1.93
N LYS A 63 10.80 4.26 1.16
CA LYS A 63 11.43 4.77 -0.05
C LYS A 63 11.17 3.82 -1.21
N ALA A 64 10.55 4.35 -2.26
CA ALA A 64 10.28 3.60 -3.48
C ALA A 64 11.56 2.96 -4.05
N ALA A 65 11.43 1.74 -4.58
CA ALA A 65 12.53 0.95 -5.18
C ALA A 65 13.74 0.75 -4.24
N SER A 66 13.48 0.61 -2.94
CA SER A 66 14.48 0.28 -1.93
C SER A 66 14.01 -0.90 -1.07
N ASN A 67 14.88 -1.51 -0.28
CA ASN A 67 14.51 -2.57 0.68
C ASN A 67 13.73 -2.04 1.91
N HIS A 68 13.02 -0.93 1.73
CA HIS A 68 12.21 -0.22 2.72
C HIS A 68 11.07 0.49 1.98
N SER A 69 10.42 -0.19 1.02
CA SER A 69 9.43 0.40 0.12
C SER A 69 7.98 0.05 0.45
N ALA A 70 7.74 -0.68 1.54
CA ALA A 70 6.41 -1.18 1.90
C ALA A 70 6.11 -0.96 3.37
N ILE A 71 4.85 -0.68 3.67
CA ILE A 71 4.30 -0.57 5.02
C ILE A 71 3.39 -1.79 5.22
N ILE A 72 3.57 -2.50 6.34
CA ILE A 72 2.79 -3.68 6.70
C ILE A 72 1.81 -3.24 7.81
N GLU A 73 0.52 -3.35 7.54
CA GLU A 73 -0.53 -2.79 8.39
C GLU A 73 -1.27 -3.94 9.11
N PHE A 74 -1.21 -3.92 10.44
CA PHE A 74 -1.97 -4.82 11.30
C PHE A 74 -3.08 -4.05 11.99
N ARG A 75 -4.28 -4.64 12.02
CA ARG A 75 -5.39 -4.14 12.83
C ARG A 75 -5.34 -4.80 14.20
N VAL A 76 -5.30 -3.99 15.24
CA VAL A 76 -5.34 -4.40 16.65
C VAL A 76 -6.53 -3.74 17.34
N GLU A 77 -6.85 -4.18 18.57
CA GLU A 77 -7.93 -3.58 19.37
C GLU A 77 -7.51 -2.23 19.96
N ASP A 78 -6.27 -2.13 20.44
CA ASP A 78 -5.65 -0.93 20.99
C ASP A 78 -4.19 -0.86 20.51
N VAL A 79 -3.78 0.26 19.91
CA VAL A 79 -2.41 0.43 19.41
C VAL A 79 -1.42 0.68 20.54
N ASP A 80 -1.85 1.40 21.59
CA ASP A 80 -0.96 1.73 22.73
C ASP A 80 -0.85 0.56 23.72
N GLY A 81 -1.82 -0.35 23.69
CA GLY A 81 -1.94 -1.49 24.61
C GLY A 81 -1.33 -2.81 24.11
N GLU A 82 -0.95 -2.91 22.83
CA GLU A 82 -0.33 -4.10 22.21
C GLU A 82 1.18 -3.93 22.07
#